data_AF-A0A1I1D8F5-F1
#
_entry.id   AF-A0A1I1D8F5-F1
#
_cell.length_a   1.000
_cell.length_b   1.000
_cell.length_c   1.000
_cell.angle_alpha   90.00
_cell.angle_beta   90.00
_cell.angle_gamma   90.00
#
_symmetry.space_group_name_H-M   'P 1'
#
loop_
_entity.id
_entity.type
_entity.pdbx_description
1 polymer ?
#
loop_
_entity_poly.entity_id
_entity_poly.type
_entity_poly.pdbx_seq_one_letter_code
_entity_poly.pdbx_strand_id
1 'polypeptide(L)'
;MARVKFLDVLEETRTRPTQRQSFDGRDSEPFSGERQDRFESPRDSGAYGDRFESEYRIPRRETVAERYAREPRPAYDTGYSGRKDFSARPQASAPKAPLLLNDENRMLWTGALFIFFGGMLFLTGYWLGKAVTSKVKSEGLASLSEARDFRREELGNAYTVKDLPSISPPKAVTVDIPQPAPKPASQAAKKITPKPVPAAPKKPAVVSEFVVQVSAHTSIEAARLVEDKLVSAGYSAYTSESLVGSNRYFRVRIRGFNNKNDAEKVLASVKTLGLGTDGYVLRLD
;
A
#
# COMPACT_ATOMS: atom_id res chain seq x y z
N MET A 1 3.05 32.58 -36.23
CA MET A 1 2.44 33.59 -35.32
C MET A 1 0.93 33.33 -35.26
N ALA A 2 0.45 32.68 -34.20
CA ALA A 2 -0.96 32.70 -33.81
C ALA A 2 -1.04 32.35 -32.32
N ARG A 3 -1.39 33.37 -31.53
CA ARG A 3 -1.37 33.41 -30.06
C ARG A 3 -2.81 33.22 -29.61
N VAL A 4 -3.19 31.99 -29.27
CA VAL A 4 -4.54 31.72 -28.76
C VAL A 4 -4.52 31.94 -27.24
N LYS A 5 -5.29 32.95 -26.82
CA LYS A 5 -5.56 33.31 -25.43
C LYS A 5 -6.48 32.24 -24.82
N PHE A 6 -6.05 31.62 -23.73
CA PHE A 6 -6.90 30.81 -22.84
C PHE A 6 -6.58 31.23 -21.40
N LEU A 7 -7.16 32.35 -21.00
CA LEU A 7 -7.23 32.83 -19.62
C LEU A 7 -8.61 33.46 -19.48
N ASP A 8 -9.57 32.68 -18.97
CA ASP A 8 -10.78 33.13 -18.26
C ASP A 8 -11.67 31.92 -17.96
N VAL A 9 -11.30 31.14 -16.93
CA VAL A 9 -12.23 30.31 -16.15
C VAL A 9 -11.72 30.30 -14.72
N LEU A 10 -11.92 31.41 -14.03
CA LEU A 10 -11.77 31.54 -12.57
C LEU A 10 -13.16 31.74 -11.97
N GLU A 11 -13.35 31.12 -10.80
CA GLU A 11 -14.22 31.56 -9.72
C GLU A 11 -15.75 31.50 -9.90
N GLU A 12 -16.35 30.33 -9.71
CA GLU A 12 -17.67 30.28 -9.07
C GLU A 12 -17.99 28.93 -8.40
N THR A 13 -17.53 28.72 -7.17
CA THR A 13 -18.26 27.82 -6.25
C THR A 13 -18.44 28.51 -4.90
N ARG A 14 -19.55 29.26 -4.84
CA ARG A 14 -20.07 29.95 -3.67
C ARG A 14 -20.42 28.96 -2.55
N THR A 15 -19.92 29.29 -1.37
CA THR A 15 -20.49 29.09 -0.04
C THR A 15 -21.94 28.57 0.02
N ARG A 16 -22.13 27.36 0.58
CA ARG A 16 -23.43 26.91 1.10
C ARG A 16 -23.52 27.27 2.59
N PRO A 17 -24.56 27.98 3.05
CA PRO A 17 -24.78 28.21 4.46
C PRO A 17 -25.30 26.94 5.16
N THR A 18 -24.65 26.58 6.25
CA THR A 18 -25.05 25.50 7.16
C THR A 18 -26.33 25.90 7.89
N GLN A 19 -27.43 25.22 7.57
CA GLN A 19 -28.71 25.38 8.25
C GLN A 19 -28.63 24.71 9.63
N ARG A 20 -28.39 25.52 10.67
CA ARG A 20 -28.50 25.13 12.08
C ARG A 20 -29.98 24.90 12.41
N GLN A 21 -30.42 23.64 12.50
CA GLN A 21 -31.69 23.32 13.13
C GLN A 21 -31.49 23.27 14.65
N SER A 22 -32.05 24.26 15.32
CA SER A 22 -32.21 24.30 16.77
C SER A 22 -33.19 23.20 17.17
N PHE A 23 -32.72 22.17 17.90
CA PHE A 23 -33.59 21.18 18.52
C PHE A 23 -33.86 21.65 19.95
N ASP A 24 -35.06 22.17 20.15
CA ASP A 24 -35.57 22.61 21.45
C ASP A 24 -35.62 21.43 22.44
N GLY A 25 -35.15 21.73 23.66
CA GLY A 25 -35.08 20.79 24.76
C GLY A 25 -36.43 20.22 25.16
N ARG A 26 -36.40 18.95 25.55
CA ARG A 26 -37.44 18.31 26.34
C ARG A 26 -36.80 17.28 27.27
N ASP A 27 -36.83 17.63 28.56
CA ASP A 27 -37.09 16.78 29.72
C ASP A 27 -36.46 15.38 29.72
N SER A 28 -35.25 15.27 30.28
CA SER A 28 -34.69 13.99 30.73
C SER A 28 -34.69 13.93 32.26
N GLU A 29 -35.62 13.15 32.82
CA GLU A 29 -35.64 12.78 34.23
C GLU A 29 -34.40 11.95 34.62
N PRO A 30 -33.95 12.01 35.90
CA PRO A 30 -32.81 11.25 36.39
C PRO A 30 -33.21 9.79 36.69
N PHE A 31 -32.93 8.87 35.76
CA PHE A 31 -33.07 7.44 36.03
C PHE A 31 -31.88 6.93 36.85
N SER A 32 -32.05 6.92 38.17
CA SER A 32 -31.18 6.23 39.12
C SER A 32 -31.44 4.72 39.03
N GLY A 33 -30.45 3.97 38.58
CA GLY A 33 -30.57 2.53 38.38
C GLY A 33 -29.22 1.84 38.30
N GLU A 34 -28.57 1.71 39.46
CA GLU A 34 -27.49 0.76 39.70
C GLU A 34 -27.91 -0.65 39.26
N ARG A 35 -27.27 -1.18 38.21
CA ARG A 35 -27.08 -2.62 38.05
C ARG A 35 -25.62 -2.91 37.79
N GLN A 36 -24.94 -3.20 38.89
CA GLN A 36 -23.63 -3.81 38.92
C GLN A 36 -23.76 -5.29 38.53
N ASP A 37 -23.94 -5.57 37.24
CA ASP A 37 -23.84 -6.94 36.75
C ASP A 37 -22.36 -7.26 36.50
N ARG A 38 -21.78 -7.79 37.59
CA ARG A 38 -20.51 -8.48 37.74
C ARG A 38 -20.28 -9.47 36.59
N PHE A 39 -19.61 -9.01 35.53
CA PHE A 39 -19.04 -9.90 34.51
C PHE A 39 -17.78 -10.56 35.09
N GLU A 40 -17.96 -11.77 35.61
CA GLU A 40 -16.85 -12.67 35.91
C GLU A 40 -16.10 -12.98 34.61
N SER A 41 -14.84 -12.53 34.55
CA SER A 41 -13.92 -12.84 33.46
C SER A 41 -13.51 -14.31 33.57
N PRO A 42 -13.61 -15.11 32.50
CA PRO A 42 -13.06 -16.46 32.49
C PRO A 42 -11.53 -16.38 32.63
N ARG A 43 -11.03 -16.77 33.80
CA ARG A 43 -9.64 -17.15 34.00
C ARG A 43 -9.44 -18.50 33.30
N ASP A 44 -8.98 -18.47 32.07
CA ASP A 44 -8.40 -19.67 31.45
C ASP A 44 -7.06 -19.29 30.80
N SER A 45 -6.08 -19.04 31.68
CA SER A 45 -4.67 -18.94 31.34
C SER A 45 -4.05 -20.33 31.51
N GLY A 46 -4.18 -21.17 30.49
CA GLY A 46 -3.67 -22.54 30.51
C GLY A 46 -3.10 -22.97 29.16
N ALA A 47 -1.76 -22.99 29.08
CA ALA A 47 -1.00 -23.92 28.23
C ALA A 47 -1.05 -23.76 26.70
N TYR A 48 -0.52 -22.65 26.18
CA TYR A 48 0.02 -22.58 24.81
C TYR A 48 1.41 -21.92 24.81
N GLY A 49 2.33 -22.50 25.58
CA GLY A 49 3.77 -22.24 25.49
C GLY A 49 4.50 -23.56 25.20
N ASP A 50 5.61 -23.49 24.47
CA ASP A 50 6.61 -24.57 24.31
C ASP A 50 6.49 -25.56 23.14
N ARG A 51 6.11 -25.14 21.92
CA ARG A 51 6.36 -26.02 20.75
C ARG A 51 6.71 -25.36 19.41
N PHE A 52 7.36 -24.19 19.37
CA PHE A 52 7.78 -23.61 18.08
C PHE A 52 9.15 -22.89 18.08
N GLU A 53 10.10 -23.26 18.94
CA GLU A 53 11.42 -22.58 18.97
C GLU A 53 12.57 -23.27 18.21
N SER A 54 12.41 -24.44 17.59
CA SER A 54 13.61 -25.22 17.19
C SER A 54 14.05 -25.22 15.72
N GLU A 55 13.49 -24.42 14.79
CA GLU A 55 13.87 -24.63 13.37
C GLU A 55 14.02 -23.41 12.43
N TYR A 56 14.10 -22.18 12.93
CA TYR A 56 14.54 -21.03 12.10
C TYR A 56 15.98 -20.64 12.40
N ARG A 57 16.93 -21.51 12.05
CA ARG A 57 18.37 -21.17 12.00
C ARG A 57 18.60 -20.29 10.78
N ILE A 58 18.46 -18.97 10.95
CA ILE A 58 18.74 -17.98 9.91
C ILE A 58 20.19 -18.18 9.45
N PRO A 59 20.45 -18.48 8.16
CA PRO A 59 21.82 -18.59 7.66
C PRO A 59 22.52 -17.25 7.86
N ARG A 60 23.69 -17.30 8.51
CA ARG A 60 24.56 -16.16 8.78
C ARG A 60 24.82 -15.43 7.46
N ARG A 61 24.24 -14.22 7.30
CA ARG A 61 24.50 -13.38 6.12
C ARG A 61 25.98 -13.03 6.10
N GLU A 62 26.73 -13.66 5.20
CA GLU A 62 28.10 -13.28 4.89
C GLU A 62 28.11 -11.80 4.49
N THR A 63 28.97 -11.04 5.15
CA THR A 63 29.08 -9.61 4.86
C THR A 63 29.73 -9.40 3.49
N VAL A 64 29.32 -8.36 2.78
CA VAL A 64 29.89 -8.02 1.46
C VAL A 64 31.42 -7.87 1.52
N ALA A 65 31.96 -7.44 2.67
CA ALA A 65 33.39 -7.34 2.92
C ALA A 65 34.13 -8.69 2.87
N GLU A 66 33.51 -9.78 3.32
CA GLU A 66 34.09 -11.14 3.27
C GLU A 66 34.16 -11.67 1.84
N ARG A 67 33.23 -11.25 0.97
CA ARG A 67 33.21 -11.64 -0.44
C ARG A 67 34.37 -11.00 -1.22
N TYR A 68 34.75 -9.77 -0.89
CA TYR A 68 35.88 -9.08 -1.53
C TYR A 68 37.26 -9.59 -1.09
N ALA A 69 37.35 -10.37 -0.01
CA ALA A 69 38.62 -10.94 0.46
C ALA A 69 39.04 -12.23 -0.27
N ARG A 70 38.14 -12.88 -1.01
CA ARG A 70 38.42 -14.16 -1.69
C ARG A 70 38.74 -14.07 -3.19
N GLU A 71 38.56 -12.91 -3.81
CA GLU A 71 38.86 -12.77 -5.24
C GLU A 71 40.30 -12.25 -5.45
N PRO A 72 41.18 -13.02 -6.12
CA PRO A 72 42.51 -12.54 -6.47
C PRO A 72 42.39 -11.42 -7.49
N ARG A 73 42.95 -10.24 -7.18
CA ARG A 73 42.96 -9.09 -8.08
C ARG A 73 43.74 -9.45 -9.37
N PRO A 74 43.21 -9.16 -10.57
CA PRO A 74 43.97 -9.32 -11.80
C PRO A 74 45.13 -8.32 -11.80
N ALA A 75 46.35 -8.83 -11.98
CA ALA A 75 47.55 -8.02 -12.12
C ALA A 75 47.47 -7.22 -13.42
N TYR A 76 47.35 -5.89 -13.31
CA TYR A 76 47.45 -5.00 -14.46
C TYR A 76 48.92 -4.65 -14.69
N ASP A 77 49.41 -5.02 -15.87
CA ASP A 77 50.74 -4.74 -16.39
C ASP A 77 50.82 -3.29 -16.88
N THR A 78 51.46 -2.42 -16.10
CA THR A 78 51.70 -1.01 -16.47
C THR A 78 53.00 -0.89 -17.25
N GLY A 79 52.99 -1.30 -18.50
CA GLY A 79 54.07 -1.03 -19.46
C GLY A 79 54.03 0.43 -19.94
N TYR A 80 54.75 1.33 -19.27
CA TYR A 80 55.03 2.67 -19.80
C TYR A 80 56.53 2.96 -19.81
N SER A 81 57.19 2.50 -20.88
CA SER A 81 58.58 2.85 -21.19
C SER A 81 58.62 4.10 -22.07
N GLY A 82 59.08 5.19 -21.46
CA GLY A 82 59.95 6.25 -21.99
C GLY A 82 59.85 6.71 -23.44
N ARG A 83 59.78 8.04 -23.61
CA ARG A 83 60.67 8.73 -24.56
C ARG A 83 61.00 10.14 -24.08
N LYS A 84 62.30 10.40 -23.98
CA LYS A 84 62.92 11.69 -23.68
C LYS A 84 63.05 12.51 -24.97
N ASP A 85 63.34 13.80 -24.76
CA ASP A 85 63.91 14.78 -25.68
C ASP A 85 62.89 15.60 -26.50
N PHE A 86 62.83 16.91 -26.24
CA PHE A 86 63.14 17.97 -27.22
C PHE A 86 63.12 19.37 -26.55
N SER A 87 64.34 19.90 -26.42
CA SER A 87 64.79 21.31 -26.45
C SER A 87 63.78 22.47 -26.39
N ALA A 88 64.08 23.34 -25.42
CA ALA A 88 63.65 24.72 -25.18
C ALA A 88 63.28 25.61 -26.39
N ARG A 89 62.12 26.26 -26.28
CA ARG A 89 61.80 27.57 -26.89
C ARG A 89 61.19 28.48 -25.81
N PRO A 90 61.55 29.78 -25.73
CA PRO A 90 60.86 30.72 -24.86
C PRO A 90 59.55 31.11 -25.55
N GLN A 91 58.44 30.49 -25.17
CA GLN A 91 57.11 30.90 -25.62
C GLN A 91 56.55 31.98 -24.71
N ALA A 92 56.14 33.07 -25.35
CA ALA A 92 55.33 34.15 -24.80
C ALA A 92 54.15 33.60 -23.98
N SER A 93 53.82 34.31 -22.91
CA SER A 93 52.72 34.03 -21.97
C SER A 93 51.46 33.58 -22.69
N ALA A 94 51.24 32.26 -22.70
CA ALA A 94 50.06 31.63 -23.25
C ALA A 94 48.82 32.04 -22.43
N PRO A 95 47.64 32.19 -23.08
CA PRO A 95 46.38 32.30 -22.35
C PRO A 95 46.25 31.11 -21.42
N LYS A 96 45.92 31.35 -20.14
CA LYS A 96 45.68 30.31 -19.12
C LYS A 96 44.76 29.26 -19.74
N ALA A 97 45.34 28.13 -20.13
CA ALA A 97 44.59 27.03 -20.70
C ALA A 97 43.51 26.65 -19.68
N PRO A 98 42.25 26.45 -20.10
CA PRO A 98 41.25 25.88 -19.21
C PRO A 98 41.87 24.59 -18.66
N LEU A 99 41.91 24.47 -17.34
CA LEU A 99 42.37 23.26 -16.68
C LEU A 99 41.50 22.11 -17.20
N LEU A 100 41.99 21.41 -18.23
CA LEU A 100 41.45 20.16 -18.71
C LEU A 100 41.67 19.17 -17.58
N LEU A 101 40.75 19.17 -16.62
CA LEU A 101 40.64 18.10 -15.65
C LEU A 101 40.43 16.82 -16.46
N ASN A 102 41.44 15.94 -16.46
CA ASN A 102 41.35 14.59 -16.97
C ASN A 102 40.00 13.97 -16.56
N ASP A 103 39.33 13.26 -17.47
CA ASP A 103 37.99 12.71 -17.22
C ASP A 103 37.93 11.81 -15.98
N GLU A 104 39.06 11.20 -15.59
CA GLU A 104 39.21 10.46 -14.33
C GLU A 104 39.00 11.34 -13.08
N ASN A 105 39.57 12.55 -13.08
CA ASN A 105 39.37 13.52 -11.99
C ASN A 105 37.93 14.05 -11.96
N ARG A 106 37.25 14.09 -13.12
CA ARG A 106 35.84 14.51 -13.18
C ARG A 106 34.94 13.51 -12.49
N MET A 107 35.15 12.20 -12.70
CA MET A 107 34.36 11.17 -12.00
C MET A 107 34.60 11.17 -10.49
N LEU A 108 35.84 11.32 -10.04
CA LEU A 108 36.18 11.45 -8.62
C LEU A 108 35.54 12.70 -8.00
N TRP A 109 35.58 13.84 -8.69
CA TRP A 109 34.94 15.07 -8.23
C TRP A 109 33.40 14.97 -8.22
N THR A 110 32.79 14.35 -9.23
CA THR A 110 31.34 14.13 -9.26
C THR A 110 30.91 13.21 -8.11
N GLY A 111 31.68 12.15 -7.82
CA GLY A 111 31.44 11.28 -6.67
C GLY A 111 31.55 12.04 -5.34
N ALA A 112 32.61 12.85 -5.16
CA ALA A 112 32.80 13.66 -3.97
C ALA A 112 31.66 14.68 -3.76
N LEU A 113 31.20 15.31 -4.85
CA LEU A 113 30.06 16.23 -4.81
C LEU A 113 28.77 15.51 -4.40
N PHE A 114 28.55 14.29 -4.91
CA PHE A 114 27.35 13.49 -4.57
C PHE A 114 27.34 13.05 -3.10
N ILE A 115 28.49 12.64 -2.57
CA ILE A 115 28.63 12.28 -1.14
C ILE A 115 28.42 13.53 -0.27
N PHE A 116 29.00 14.67 -0.64
CA PHE A 116 28.85 15.90 0.12
C PHE A 116 27.40 16.39 0.15
N PHE A 117 26.75 16.53 -1.01
CA PHE A 117 25.35 16.98 -1.08
C PHE A 117 24.37 15.95 -0.54
N GLY A 118 24.60 14.66 -0.79
CA GLY A 118 23.80 13.57 -0.22
C GLY A 118 23.88 13.55 1.31
N GLY A 119 25.09 13.67 1.87
CA GLY A 119 25.31 13.80 3.31
C GLY A 119 24.66 15.06 3.89
N MET A 120 24.77 16.20 3.20
CA MET A 120 24.17 17.46 3.64
C MET A 120 22.64 17.41 3.63
N LEU A 121 22.02 16.83 2.60
CA LEU A 121 20.56 16.63 2.54
C LEU A 121 20.09 15.65 3.62
N PHE A 122 20.86 14.59 3.88
CA PHE A 122 20.55 13.63 4.94
C PHE A 122 20.64 14.29 6.33
N LEU A 123 21.68 15.08 6.61
CA LEU A 123 21.81 15.80 7.88
C LEU A 123 20.71 16.86 8.06
N THR A 124 20.39 17.60 7.00
CA THR A 124 19.32 18.61 7.01
C THR A 124 17.96 17.95 7.25
N GLY A 125 17.68 16.82 6.60
CA GLY A 125 16.49 16.02 6.82
C GLY A 125 16.42 15.41 8.22
N TYR A 126 17.57 14.96 8.76
CA TYR A 126 17.66 14.43 10.12
C TYR A 126 17.34 15.50 11.17
N TRP A 127 17.85 16.72 11.01
CA TRP A 127 17.53 17.84 11.89
C TRP A 127 16.07 18.31 11.77
N LEU A 128 15.52 18.40 10.56
CA LEU A 128 14.09 18.68 10.35
C LEU A 128 13.19 17.60 10.95
N GLY A 129 13.58 16.32 10.84
CA GLY A 129 12.83 15.20 11.42
C GLY A 129 12.72 15.26 12.93
N LYS A 130 13.76 15.75 13.63
CA LYS A 130 13.72 15.93 15.09
C LYS A 130 12.83 17.10 15.51
N ALA A 131 12.73 18.17 14.70
CA ALA A 131 11.89 19.33 15.02
C ALA A 131 10.39 19.06 14.81
N VAL A 132 10.02 18.19 13.86
CA VAL A 132 8.60 17.87 13.59
C VAL A 132 8.02 16.86 14.58
N THR A 133 8.85 15.97 15.14
CA THR A 133 8.37 14.94 16.09
C THR A 133 8.09 15.49 17.50
N SER A 134 8.65 16.63 17.88
CA SER A 134 8.38 17.25 19.18
C SER A 134 7.06 18.03 19.22
N LYS A 135 6.57 18.54 18.08
CA LYS A 135 5.34 19.37 18.06
C LYS A 135 4.04 18.57 17.92
N VAL A 136 4.09 17.35 17.40
CA VAL A 136 2.91 16.47 17.27
C VAL A 136 2.53 15.82 18.62
N LYS A 137 3.47 15.67 19.56
CA LYS A 137 3.21 15.00 20.83
C LYS A 137 2.48 15.89 21.87
N SER A 138 2.52 17.22 21.73
CA SER A 138 1.80 18.14 22.63
C SER A 138 0.44 18.58 22.11
N GLU A 139 0.26 18.77 20.80
CA GLU A 139 -1.03 19.22 20.24
C GLU A 139 -1.94 18.03 19.83
N GLY A 140 -1.34 16.88 19.48
CA GLY A 140 -2.09 15.66 19.15
C GLY A 140 -2.74 14.98 20.37
N LEU A 141 -2.14 15.08 21.57
CA LEU A 141 -2.72 14.48 22.77
C LEU A 141 -3.87 15.32 23.36
N ALA A 142 -3.87 16.64 23.16
CA ALA A 142 -5.00 17.49 23.55
C ALA A 142 -6.19 17.36 22.59
N SER A 143 -5.92 17.29 21.27
CA SER A 143 -6.96 17.13 20.26
C SER A 143 -7.54 15.70 20.17
N LEU A 144 -6.78 14.66 20.52
CA LEU A 144 -7.30 13.29 20.62
C LEU A 144 -8.15 13.04 21.87
N SER A 145 -7.97 13.79 22.97
CA SER A 145 -8.92 13.75 24.09
C SER A 145 -10.21 14.49 23.74
N GLU A 146 -10.11 15.66 23.11
CA GLU A 146 -11.28 16.49 22.78
C GLU A 146 -12.14 15.86 21.66
N ALA A 147 -11.52 15.18 20.68
CA ALA A 147 -12.23 14.40 19.66
C ALA A 147 -12.82 13.07 20.20
N ARG A 148 -12.31 12.55 21.32
CA ARG A 148 -12.92 11.38 22.00
C ARG A 148 -14.19 11.74 22.73
N ASP A 149 -14.27 12.92 23.32
CA ASP A 149 -15.45 13.37 24.04
C ASP A 149 -16.60 13.72 23.08
N PHE A 150 -16.30 14.37 21.94
CA PHE A 150 -17.32 14.63 20.89
C PHE A 150 -17.94 13.36 20.28
N ARG A 151 -17.15 12.30 20.06
CA ARG A 151 -17.67 11.04 19.50
C ARG A 151 -18.43 10.21 20.54
N ARG A 152 -18.25 10.48 21.84
CA ARG A 152 -18.97 9.81 22.92
C ARG A 152 -20.35 10.42 23.17
N GLU A 153 -20.56 11.69 22.83
CA GLU A 153 -21.86 12.35 22.92
C GLU A 153 -22.78 12.04 21.72
N GLU A 154 -22.26 11.88 20.49
CA GLU A 154 -23.10 11.48 19.34
C GLU A 154 -23.51 9.99 19.36
N LEU A 155 -22.66 9.09 19.87
CA LEU A 155 -23.01 7.66 19.99
C LEU A 155 -23.83 7.34 21.24
N GLY A 156 -23.91 8.25 22.21
CA GLY A 156 -24.71 8.08 23.43
C GLY A 156 -26.21 8.31 23.22
N ASN A 157 -26.61 9.02 22.15
CA ASN A 157 -28.01 9.40 21.93
C ASN A 157 -28.69 8.71 20.73
N ALA A 158 -27.95 7.98 19.89
CA ALA A 158 -28.51 7.35 18.68
C ALA A 158 -28.98 5.89 18.87
N TYR A 159 -28.78 5.29 20.04
CA TYR A 159 -29.25 3.93 20.34
C TYR A 159 -30.10 3.89 21.62
N THR A 160 -31.13 4.73 21.68
CA THR A 160 -32.31 4.40 22.49
C THR A 160 -33.01 3.20 21.83
N VAL A 161 -32.57 2.00 22.23
CA VAL A 161 -33.20 0.70 21.97
C VAL A 161 -34.51 0.64 22.76
N LYS A 162 -35.52 1.40 22.33
CA LYS A 162 -36.86 1.36 22.97
C LYS A 162 -37.97 0.87 22.05
N ASP A 163 -37.68 0.71 20.76
CA ASP A 163 -38.61 0.16 19.77
C ASP A 163 -37.92 -0.79 18.78
N LEU A 164 -37.11 -1.75 19.27
CA LEU A 164 -36.82 -2.91 18.43
C LEU A 164 -38.06 -3.82 18.45
N PRO A 165 -38.70 -4.10 17.29
CA PRO A 165 -39.71 -5.13 17.22
C PRO A 165 -39.05 -6.45 17.62
N SER A 166 -39.65 -7.13 18.60
CA SER A 166 -39.29 -8.48 19.01
C SER A 166 -39.44 -9.41 17.80
N ILE A 167 -38.34 -9.62 17.08
CA ILE A 167 -38.27 -10.62 16.03
C ILE A 167 -38.27 -11.96 16.76
N SER A 168 -39.44 -12.60 16.76
CA SER A 168 -39.62 -13.96 17.22
C SER A 168 -38.59 -14.86 16.54
N PRO A 169 -37.97 -15.81 17.26
CA PRO A 169 -36.99 -16.71 16.67
C PRO A 169 -37.62 -17.42 15.46
N PRO A 170 -36.96 -17.44 14.29
CA PRO A 170 -37.44 -18.19 13.16
C PRO A 170 -37.57 -19.66 13.58
N LYS A 171 -38.80 -20.15 13.54
CA LYS A 171 -39.16 -21.55 13.70
C LYS A 171 -38.23 -22.37 12.81
N ALA A 172 -37.45 -23.26 13.41
CA ALA A 172 -36.54 -24.14 12.70
C ALA A 172 -37.28 -24.83 11.55
N VAL A 173 -36.95 -24.44 10.32
CA VAL A 173 -37.37 -25.18 9.13
C VAL A 173 -36.43 -26.37 9.05
N THR A 174 -36.88 -27.50 9.59
CA THR A 174 -36.31 -28.81 9.28
C THR A 174 -36.37 -28.98 7.76
N VAL A 175 -35.21 -28.85 7.12
CA VAL A 175 -35.05 -29.23 5.71
C VAL A 175 -35.10 -30.76 5.69
N ASP A 176 -36.24 -31.29 5.25
CA ASP A 176 -36.38 -32.69 4.87
C ASP A 176 -35.34 -33.00 3.79
N ILE A 177 -34.36 -33.81 4.16
CA ILE A 177 -33.39 -34.39 3.24
C ILE A 177 -34.15 -35.48 2.47
N PRO A 178 -34.36 -35.35 1.14
CA PRO A 178 -35.01 -36.41 0.39
C PRO A 178 -34.14 -37.67 0.41
N GLN A 179 -34.72 -38.70 1.01
CA GLN A 179 -34.27 -40.07 1.07
C GLN A 179 -33.93 -40.61 -0.34
N PRO A 180 -32.74 -41.22 -0.55
CA PRO A 180 -32.38 -41.75 -1.85
C PRO A 180 -33.28 -42.93 -2.21
N ALA A 181 -34.05 -42.79 -3.29
CA ALA A 181 -34.91 -43.83 -3.82
C ALA A 181 -34.10 -45.03 -4.35
N PRO A 182 -34.58 -46.27 -4.16
CA PRO A 182 -33.88 -47.48 -4.57
C PRO A 182 -33.92 -47.70 -6.09
N LYS A 183 -32.84 -48.30 -6.60
CA LYS A 183 -32.66 -48.81 -7.97
C LYS A 183 -33.85 -49.65 -8.43
N PRO A 184 -34.38 -49.41 -9.64
CA PRO A 184 -35.05 -50.42 -10.45
C PRO A 184 -34.08 -51.03 -11.47
N ALA A 185 -34.20 -52.35 -11.62
CA ALA A 185 -33.42 -53.19 -12.50
C ALA A 185 -33.70 -52.96 -13.99
N SER A 186 -32.64 -53.17 -14.77
CA SER A 186 -32.55 -53.75 -16.12
C SER A 186 -33.87 -53.99 -16.86
N GLN A 187 -34.04 -53.34 -18.02
CA GLN A 187 -34.72 -53.92 -19.17
C GLN A 187 -34.21 -53.36 -20.50
N ALA A 188 -33.79 -54.30 -21.34
CA ALA A 188 -33.84 -54.35 -22.81
C ALA A 188 -33.04 -53.34 -23.65
N ALA A 189 -32.05 -53.90 -24.34
CA ALA A 189 -31.27 -53.33 -25.42
C ALA A 189 -32.14 -52.73 -26.54
N LYS A 190 -31.83 -51.48 -26.90
CA LYS A 190 -32.15 -50.92 -28.22
C LYS A 190 -30.86 -50.52 -28.94
N LYS A 191 -30.87 -50.89 -30.22
CA LYS A 191 -29.80 -50.87 -31.21
C LYS A 191 -29.21 -49.47 -31.40
N ILE A 192 -27.90 -49.47 -31.56
CA ILE A 192 -26.96 -48.35 -31.65
C ILE A 192 -27.26 -47.47 -32.86
N THR A 193 -27.43 -46.18 -32.62
CA THR A 193 -27.03 -45.11 -33.53
C THR A 193 -25.97 -44.27 -32.81
N PRO A 194 -24.78 -44.04 -33.41
CA PRO A 194 -23.73 -43.27 -32.76
C PRO A 194 -24.19 -41.81 -32.62
N LYS A 195 -24.66 -41.47 -31.43
CA LYS A 195 -24.94 -40.10 -31.01
C LYS A 195 -23.60 -39.35 -30.97
N PRO A 196 -23.49 -38.13 -31.52
CA PRO A 196 -22.25 -37.37 -31.46
C PRO A 196 -21.83 -37.24 -30.00
N VAL A 197 -20.60 -37.67 -29.71
CA VAL A 197 -19.99 -37.50 -28.39
C VAL A 197 -20.11 -36.01 -28.03
N PRO A 198 -20.76 -35.64 -26.91
CA PRO A 198 -20.77 -34.26 -26.47
C PRO A 198 -19.32 -33.82 -26.31
N ALA A 199 -18.92 -32.81 -27.07
CA ALA A 199 -17.60 -32.20 -26.93
C ALA A 199 -17.37 -31.93 -25.44
N ALA A 200 -16.25 -32.43 -24.92
CA ALA A 200 -15.85 -32.22 -23.54
C ALA A 200 -16.03 -30.73 -23.20
N PRO A 201 -16.62 -30.40 -22.03
CA PRO A 201 -16.81 -29.01 -21.64
C PRO A 201 -15.45 -28.32 -21.73
N LYS A 202 -15.35 -27.33 -22.62
CA LYS A 202 -14.18 -26.46 -22.70
C LYS A 202 -13.97 -25.94 -21.28
N LYS A 203 -12.85 -26.29 -20.66
CA LYS A 203 -12.45 -25.76 -19.35
C LYS A 203 -12.69 -24.25 -19.42
N PRO A 204 -13.38 -23.64 -18.43
CA PRO A 204 -13.57 -22.20 -18.44
C PRO A 204 -12.18 -21.59 -18.59
N ALA A 205 -12.00 -20.80 -19.64
CA ALA A 205 -10.76 -20.06 -19.81
C ALA A 205 -10.60 -19.24 -18.54
N VAL A 206 -9.60 -19.58 -17.74
CA VAL A 206 -9.24 -18.80 -16.55
C VAL A 206 -8.86 -17.43 -17.11
N VAL A 207 -9.80 -16.49 -17.05
CA VAL A 207 -9.55 -15.12 -17.45
C VAL A 207 -8.59 -14.60 -16.39
N SER A 208 -7.30 -14.64 -16.70
CA SER A 208 -6.26 -14.13 -15.83
C SER A 208 -6.49 -12.63 -15.65
N GLU A 209 -7.03 -12.26 -14.49
CA GLU A 209 -7.28 -10.86 -14.16
C GLU A 209 -5.97 -10.23 -13.69
N PHE A 210 -5.64 -9.07 -14.24
CA PHE A 210 -4.53 -8.25 -13.78
C PHE A 210 -5.04 -7.20 -12.81
N VAL A 211 -4.27 -6.95 -11.76
CA VAL A 211 -4.55 -5.93 -10.75
C VAL A 211 -3.34 -5.02 -10.62
N VAL A 212 -3.58 -3.73 -10.56
CA VAL A 212 -2.52 -2.73 -10.32
C VAL A 212 -2.47 -2.44 -8.84
N GLN A 213 -1.37 -2.74 -8.17
CA GLN A 213 -1.12 -2.22 -6.83
C GLN A 213 -0.52 -0.83 -6.94
N VAL A 214 -1.13 0.16 -6.27
CA VAL A 214 -0.74 1.57 -6.38
C VAL A 214 0.17 1.96 -5.23
N SER A 215 -0.20 1.59 -4.00
CA SER A 215 0.53 1.91 -2.78
C SER A 215 0.30 0.87 -1.70
N ALA A 216 1.16 0.88 -0.68
CA ALA A 216 1.02 0.08 0.53
C ALA A 216 1.30 0.96 1.75
N HIS A 217 0.37 0.96 2.70
CA HIS A 217 0.44 1.80 3.90
C HIS A 217 0.34 0.94 5.16
N THR A 218 0.91 1.40 6.28
CA THR A 218 0.75 0.76 7.60
C THR A 218 -0.49 1.25 8.35
N SER A 219 -1.08 2.38 7.92
CA SER A 219 -2.32 2.95 8.45
C SER A 219 -3.48 2.75 7.47
N ILE A 220 -4.63 2.32 8.00
CA ILE A 220 -5.86 2.15 7.23
C ILE A 220 -6.43 3.48 6.73
N GLU A 221 -6.30 4.56 7.50
CA GLU A 221 -6.79 5.89 7.13
C GLU A 221 -6.04 6.44 5.92
N ALA A 222 -4.71 6.25 5.89
CA ALA A 222 -3.88 6.65 4.76
C ALA A 222 -4.24 5.86 3.49
N ALA A 223 -4.50 4.56 3.62
CA ALA A 223 -4.94 3.73 2.48
C ALA A 223 -6.31 4.17 1.95
N ARG A 224 -7.28 4.45 2.83
CA ARG A 224 -8.61 4.95 2.43
C ARG A 224 -8.55 6.30 1.72
N LEU A 225 -7.71 7.23 2.18
CA LEU A 225 -7.53 8.52 1.49
C LEU A 225 -7.01 8.35 0.06
N VAL A 226 -6.17 7.35 -0.21
CA VAL A 226 -5.69 7.06 -1.56
C VAL A 226 -6.76 6.36 -2.38
N GLU A 227 -7.49 5.41 -1.77
CA GLU A 227 -8.64 4.74 -2.38
C GLU A 227 -9.70 5.75 -2.84
N ASP A 228 -10.11 6.67 -1.96
CA ASP A 228 -11.12 7.70 -2.25
C ASP A 228 -10.71 8.61 -3.41
N LYS A 229 -9.41 8.97 -3.48
CA LYS A 229 -8.86 9.76 -4.58
C LYS A 229 -8.89 9.00 -5.90
N LEU A 230 -8.57 7.70 -5.89
CA LEU A 230 -8.63 6.85 -7.07
C LEU A 230 -10.07 6.62 -7.53
N VAL A 231 -11.00 6.40 -6.59
CA VAL A 231 -12.43 6.28 -6.89
C VAL A 231 -12.98 7.58 -7.48
N SER A 232 -12.60 8.72 -6.91
CA SER A 232 -12.96 10.05 -7.44
C SER A 232 -12.40 10.30 -8.85
N ALA A 233 -11.26 9.70 -9.18
CA ALA A 233 -10.68 9.71 -10.53
C ALA A 233 -11.33 8.69 -11.49
N GLY A 234 -12.34 7.93 -11.04
CA GLY A 234 -13.10 6.98 -11.86
C GLY A 234 -12.51 5.57 -11.91
N TYR A 235 -11.52 5.25 -11.08
CA TYR A 235 -10.93 3.91 -11.02
C TYR A 235 -11.69 3.00 -10.05
N SER A 236 -11.81 1.72 -10.39
CA SER A 236 -12.32 0.68 -9.48
C SER A 236 -11.23 0.26 -8.47
N ALA A 237 -10.93 1.14 -7.52
CA ALA A 237 -9.96 0.92 -6.46
C ALA A 237 -10.57 0.23 -5.23
N TYR A 238 -9.77 -0.54 -4.52
CA TYR A 238 -10.12 -1.15 -3.24
C TYR A 238 -8.88 -1.32 -2.36
N THR A 239 -9.08 -1.32 -1.04
CA THR A 239 -8.03 -1.63 -0.07
C THR A 239 -8.03 -3.11 0.31
N SER A 240 -6.85 -3.74 0.34
CA SER A 240 -6.64 -5.13 0.76
C SER A 240 -5.64 -5.19 1.92
N GLU A 241 -6.02 -5.87 3.00
CA GLU A 241 -5.12 -6.10 4.13
C GLU A 241 -4.17 -7.28 3.83
N SER A 242 -2.91 -7.15 4.25
CA SER A 242 -1.92 -8.22 4.16
C SER A 242 -0.97 -8.17 5.35
N LEU A 243 -0.73 -9.32 5.98
CA LEU A 243 0.29 -9.49 7.00
C LEU A 243 1.60 -9.91 6.33
N VAL A 244 2.67 -9.16 6.56
CA VAL A 244 4.02 -9.49 6.07
C VAL A 244 4.94 -9.55 7.29
N GLY A 245 5.25 -10.77 7.72
CA GLY A 245 5.89 -11.00 9.02
C GLY A 245 4.93 -10.65 10.16
N SER A 246 5.37 -9.80 11.08
CA SER A 246 4.56 -9.27 12.20
C SER A 246 3.83 -7.97 11.88
N ASN A 247 4.03 -7.39 10.69
CA ASN A 247 3.51 -6.09 10.32
C ASN A 247 2.28 -6.21 9.42
N ARG A 248 1.23 -5.43 9.73
CA ARG A 248 0.02 -5.31 8.93
C ARG A 248 0.19 -4.18 7.91
N TYR A 249 -0.11 -4.49 6.65
CA TYR A 249 -0.10 -3.54 5.55
C TYR A 249 -1.48 -3.47 4.88
N PHE A 250 -1.88 -2.27 4.50
CA PHE A 250 -3.07 -1.96 3.73
C PHE A 250 -2.63 -1.57 2.32
N ARG A 251 -2.87 -2.45 1.35
CA ARG A 251 -2.46 -2.31 -0.04
C ARG A 251 -3.64 -1.77 -0.84
N VAL A 252 -3.46 -0.65 -1.51
CA VAL A 252 -4.48 -0.07 -2.40
C VAL A 252 -4.27 -0.62 -3.80
N ARG A 253 -5.33 -1.20 -4.36
CA ARG A 253 -5.29 -1.94 -5.63
C ARG A 253 -6.41 -1.48 -6.56
N ILE A 254 -6.17 -1.55 -7.87
CA ILE A 254 -7.16 -1.27 -8.93
C ILE A 254 -7.40 -2.56 -9.71
N ARG A 255 -8.67 -2.96 -9.86
CA ARG A 255 -9.10 -4.16 -10.62
C ARG A 255 -9.72 -3.83 -11.98
N GLY A 256 -10.07 -4.86 -12.74
CA GLY A 256 -10.79 -4.74 -14.01
C GLY A 256 -9.93 -4.78 -15.27
N PHE A 257 -8.72 -5.37 -15.20
CA PHE A 257 -7.83 -5.46 -16.36
C PHE A 257 -7.70 -6.90 -16.85
N ASN A 258 -8.01 -7.13 -18.12
CA ASN A 258 -7.85 -8.45 -18.75
C ASN A 258 -6.43 -8.67 -19.32
N ASN A 259 -5.70 -7.58 -19.58
CA ASN A 259 -4.37 -7.61 -20.18
C ASN A 259 -3.36 -6.83 -19.32
N LYS A 260 -2.13 -7.33 -19.26
CA LYS A 260 -1.01 -6.66 -18.59
C LYS A 260 -0.76 -5.25 -19.15
N ASN A 261 -0.82 -5.07 -20.47
CA ASN A 261 -0.55 -3.78 -21.12
C ASN A 261 -1.55 -2.69 -20.69
N ASP A 262 -2.83 -3.05 -20.53
CA ASP A 262 -3.85 -2.10 -20.09
C ASP A 262 -3.63 -1.69 -18.62
N ALA A 263 -3.25 -2.66 -17.77
CA ALA A 263 -2.87 -2.40 -16.39
C ALA A 263 -1.63 -1.50 -16.27
N GLU A 264 -0.61 -1.69 -17.12
CA GLU A 264 0.60 -0.85 -17.14
C GLU A 264 0.32 0.59 -17.58
N LYS A 265 -0.57 0.79 -18.55
CA LYS A 265 -1.01 2.13 -18.96
C LYS A 265 -1.68 2.87 -17.81
N VAL A 266 -2.59 2.20 -17.09
CA VAL A 266 -3.25 2.79 -15.92
C VAL A 266 -2.25 3.10 -14.82
N LEU A 267 -1.29 2.20 -14.56
CA LEU A 267 -0.22 2.46 -13.60
C LEU A 267 0.57 3.73 -13.95
N ALA A 268 0.89 3.93 -15.23
CA ALA A 268 1.58 5.14 -15.69
C ALA A 268 0.72 6.41 -15.46
N SER A 269 -0.58 6.36 -15.76
CA SER A 269 -1.51 7.47 -15.47
C SER A 269 -1.58 7.77 -13.97
N VAL A 270 -1.68 6.75 -13.12
CA VAL A 270 -1.73 6.93 -11.66
C VAL A 270 -0.42 7.51 -11.11
N LYS A 271 0.73 7.15 -11.69
CA LYS A 271 2.03 7.75 -11.38
C LYS A 271 2.06 9.25 -11.70
N THR A 272 1.51 9.66 -12.84
CA THR A 272 1.43 11.08 -13.20
C THR A 272 0.53 11.90 -12.27
N LEU A 273 -0.47 11.28 -11.65
CA LEU A 273 -1.32 11.90 -10.63
C LEU A 273 -0.63 12.05 -9.26
N GLY A 274 0.57 11.48 -9.07
CA GLY A 274 1.29 11.51 -7.80
C GLY A 274 0.67 10.64 -6.71
N LEU A 275 -0.22 9.71 -7.06
CA LEU A 275 -0.94 8.85 -6.10
C LEU A 275 -0.26 7.49 -5.88
N GLY A 276 0.75 7.13 -6.67
CA GLY A 276 1.41 5.82 -6.57
C GLY A 276 2.89 5.86 -6.92
N THR A 277 3.74 6.15 -5.92
CA THR A 277 5.20 6.13 -6.08
C THR A 277 5.74 4.72 -6.33
N ASP A 278 5.21 3.73 -5.62
CA ASP A 278 5.76 2.36 -5.59
C ASP A 278 4.83 1.33 -6.25
N GLY A 279 3.99 1.77 -7.19
CA GLY A 279 2.99 0.92 -7.81
C GLY A 279 3.56 -0.07 -8.85
N TYR A 280 2.97 -1.26 -8.92
CA TYR A 280 3.32 -2.34 -9.85
C TYR A 280 2.10 -3.18 -10.25
N VAL A 281 2.20 -3.88 -11.38
CA VAL A 281 1.15 -4.75 -11.90
C VAL A 281 1.32 -6.17 -11.35
N LEU A 282 0.25 -6.75 -10.83
CA LEU A 282 0.15 -8.14 -10.41
C LEU A 282 -0.79 -8.90 -11.34
N ARG A 283 -0.51 -10.18 -11.51
CA ARG A 283 -1.41 -11.15 -12.12
C ARG A 283 -2.12 -11.91 -11.00
N LEU A 284 -3.43 -12.04 -11.08
CA LEU A 284 -4.17 -13.01 -10.27
C LEU A 284 -4.11 -14.36 -10.97
N ASP A 285 -3.56 -15.34 -10.25
CA ASP A 285 -3.46 -16.74 -10.66
C ASP A 285 -4.48 -17.59 -9.88
#